data_AF-A0A538KNL4-F1
#
_entry.id   AF-A0A538KNL4-F1
#
_cell.length_a   1.000
_cell.length_b   1.000
_cell.length_c   1.000
_cell.angle_alpha   90.00
_cell.angle_beta   90.00
_cell.angle_gamma   90.00
#
_symmetry.space_group_name_H-M   'P 1'
#
loop_
_entity.id
_entity.type
_entity.pdbx_description
1 polymer ?
#
loop_
_entity_poly.entity_id
_entity_poly.type
_entity_poly.pdbx_seq_one_letter_code
_entity_poly.pdbx_strand_id
1 'polypeptide(L)'
;MRRSAAIVAAAVLVAACGAPQPVARKRSKLAIAQATHEYPSPKPPPEVSSSTSPSPAAAVRSFTTAYINWTADTVAADMRALAGRSIGQARSALQLAAAQTASDYELQQGGISNSGRVEVVAPLPSARGQYVVVTRESTAATNTTAYAGLRPAWHVAIATVSEVAPGAWVVSGWQPQS
;
A
#
# COMPACT_ATOMS: atom_id res chain seq x y z
N MET A 1 -44.77 23.79 -38.77
CA MET A 1 -46.24 23.91 -38.75
C MET A 1 -46.86 22.58 -39.16
N ARG A 2 -47.91 22.19 -38.45
CA ARG A 2 -48.72 20.97 -38.57
C ARG A 2 -49.11 20.59 -40.00
N ARG A 3 -49.28 19.28 -40.26
CA ARG A 3 -50.53 18.71 -40.82
C ARG A 3 -50.52 17.18 -40.78
N SER A 4 -51.63 16.66 -40.25
CA SER A 4 -52.03 15.26 -40.12
C SER A 4 -52.44 14.65 -41.47
N ALA A 5 -52.29 13.33 -41.61
CA ALA A 5 -53.09 12.45 -42.49
C ALA A 5 -52.86 11.01 -42.00
N ALA A 6 -53.85 10.35 -41.37
CA ALA A 6 -54.98 9.64 -41.96
C ALA A 6 -54.69 8.13 -42.07
N ILE A 7 -55.49 7.38 -41.33
CA ILE A 7 -55.51 5.91 -41.21
C ILE A 7 -56.21 5.32 -42.44
N VAL A 8 -55.62 4.29 -43.07
CA VAL A 8 -56.37 3.17 -43.66
C VAL A 8 -55.59 1.88 -43.45
N ALA A 9 -56.27 0.89 -42.88
CA ALA A 9 -55.79 -0.45 -42.62
C ALA A 9 -55.81 -1.33 -43.87
N ALA A 10 -54.83 -2.23 -43.98
CA ALA A 10 -54.96 -3.47 -44.72
C ALA A 10 -54.15 -4.56 -44.00
N ALA A 11 -54.87 -5.49 -43.39
CA ALA A 11 -54.31 -6.69 -42.78
C ALA A 11 -54.02 -7.74 -43.87
N VAL A 12 -52.82 -8.29 -43.88
CA VAL A 12 -52.51 -9.56 -44.55
C VAL A 12 -51.78 -10.44 -43.54
N LEU A 13 -52.43 -11.51 -43.14
CA LEU A 13 -51.88 -12.61 -42.34
C LEU A 13 -51.06 -13.52 -43.25
N VAL A 14 -49.76 -13.66 -42.96
CA VAL A 14 -48.99 -14.85 -43.36
C VAL A 14 -48.20 -15.31 -42.14
N ALA A 15 -48.55 -16.51 -41.67
CA ALA A 15 -47.88 -17.19 -40.58
C ALA A 15 -46.50 -17.69 -41.02
N ALA A 16 -45.46 -17.34 -40.26
CA ALA A 16 -44.25 -18.14 -40.11
C ALA A 16 -43.51 -17.69 -38.84
N CYS A 17 -43.65 -18.45 -37.75
CA CYS A 17 -42.86 -18.29 -36.54
C CYS A 17 -41.41 -18.69 -36.83
N GLY A 18 -40.50 -17.72 -36.81
CA GLY A 18 -39.06 -17.95 -36.76
C GLY A 18 -38.47 -17.16 -35.60
N ALA A 19 -38.68 -17.62 -34.36
CA ALA A 19 -37.97 -17.05 -33.22
C ALA A 19 -36.47 -17.40 -33.34
N PRO A 20 -35.54 -16.44 -33.14
CA PRO A 20 -34.12 -16.74 -33.11
C PRO A 20 -33.85 -17.70 -31.95
N GLN A 21 -33.24 -18.85 -32.24
CA GLN A 21 -32.82 -19.80 -31.21
C GLN A 21 -31.82 -19.09 -30.28
N PRO A 22 -32.06 -19.07 -28.96
CA PRO A 22 -31.04 -18.64 -28.02
C PRO A 22 -29.91 -19.67 -28.09
N VAL A 23 -28.73 -19.24 -28.54
CA VAL A 23 -27.53 -20.07 -28.50
C VAL A 23 -27.24 -20.34 -27.03
N ALA A 24 -27.54 -21.55 -26.56
CA ALA A 24 -27.25 -21.96 -25.21
C ALA A 24 -25.72 -21.93 -25.04
N ARG A 25 -25.20 -20.92 -24.32
CA ARG A 25 -23.82 -20.94 -23.83
C ARG A 25 -23.67 -22.20 -23.00
N LYS A 26 -22.97 -23.21 -23.53
CA LYS A 26 -22.52 -24.37 -22.77
C LYS A 26 -21.72 -23.83 -21.58
N ARG A 27 -22.33 -23.85 -20.39
CA ARG A 27 -21.59 -23.63 -19.13
C ARG A 27 -20.51 -24.71 -19.10
N SER A 28 -19.24 -24.31 -19.13
CA SER A 28 -18.18 -25.27 -18.85
C SER A 28 -18.45 -25.80 -17.44
N LYS A 29 -18.40 -27.12 -17.27
CA LYS A 29 -18.41 -27.74 -15.95
C LYS A 29 -17.05 -27.44 -15.34
N LEU A 30 -16.88 -26.26 -14.76
CA LEU A 30 -15.73 -26.02 -13.89
C LEU A 30 -15.84 -27.02 -12.75
N ALA A 31 -14.83 -27.87 -12.61
CA ALA A 31 -14.70 -28.72 -11.45
C ALA A 31 -14.52 -27.81 -10.23
N ILE A 32 -15.53 -27.77 -9.36
CA ILE A 32 -15.43 -27.10 -8.08
C ILE A 32 -14.74 -28.07 -7.13
N ALA A 33 -13.56 -27.70 -6.63
CA ALA A 33 -12.86 -28.50 -5.63
C ALA A 33 -13.75 -28.63 -4.39
N GLN A 34 -14.00 -29.86 -3.96
CA GLN A 34 -14.75 -30.14 -2.74
C GLN A 34 -13.82 -29.91 -1.54
N ALA A 35 -14.22 -29.05 -0.60
CA ALA A 35 -13.46 -28.71 0.61
C ALA A 35 -13.18 -29.90 1.56
N THR A 36 -13.66 -31.09 1.23
CA THR A 36 -13.46 -32.33 2.00
C THR A 36 -11.99 -32.78 2.10
N HIS A 37 -11.07 -32.18 1.34
CA HIS A 37 -9.62 -32.45 1.39
C HIS A 37 -8.79 -31.23 1.82
N GLU A 38 -9.42 -30.19 2.36
CA GLU A 38 -8.69 -29.01 2.86
C GLU A 38 -8.07 -29.36 4.21
N TYR A 39 -6.78 -29.68 4.20
CA TYR A 39 -6.00 -29.73 5.43
C TYR A 39 -5.88 -28.31 5.96
N PRO A 40 -6.20 -28.04 7.25
CA PRO A 40 -5.98 -26.72 7.82
C PRO A 40 -4.49 -26.39 7.68
N SER A 41 -4.22 -25.24 7.07
CA SER A 41 -2.85 -24.77 6.96
C SER A 41 -2.29 -24.59 8.38
N PRO A 42 -1.09 -25.12 8.67
CA PRO A 42 -0.46 -24.87 9.95
C PRO A 42 -0.33 -23.35 10.15
N LYS A 43 -0.61 -22.89 11.37
CA LYS A 43 -0.51 -21.48 11.71
C LYS A 43 0.91 -20.99 11.36
N PRO A 44 1.06 -19.87 10.64
CA PRO A 44 2.37 -19.31 10.38
C PRO A 44 3.15 -19.09 11.68
N PRO A 45 4.48 -19.30 11.68
CA PRO A 45 5.29 -18.98 12.83
C PRO A 45 5.13 -17.49 13.18
N PRO A 46 5.21 -17.12 14.46
CA PRO A 46 5.19 -15.71 14.86
C PRO A 46 6.30 -14.94 14.16
N GLU A 47 5.97 -13.75 13.68
CA GLU A 47 6.96 -12.83 13.15
C GLU A 47 7.89 -12.33 14.27
N VAL A 48 9.20 -12.46 14.06
CA VAL A 48 10.22 -11.98 15.00
C VAL A 48 10.84 -10.69 14.48
N SER A 49 10.99 -9.69 15.33
CA SER A 49 11.74 -8.47 15.00
C SER A 49 13.21 -8.61 15.41
N SER A 50 14.13 -8.05 14.63
CA SER A 50 15.55 -7.98 14.98
C SER A 50 15.87 -6.98 16.09
N SER A 51 14.93 -6.09 16.42
CA SER A 51 15.08 -5.11 17.51
C SER A 51 13.73 -4.69 18.07
N THR A 52 13.71 -4.32 19.35
CA THR A 52 12.52 -3.77 20.03
C THR A 52 12.87 -2.44 20.70
N SER A 53 11.85 -1.68 21.06
CA SER A 53 11.99 -0.41 21.80
C SER A 53 11.28 -0.47 23.15
N PRO A 54 11.77 0.27 24.17
CA PRO A 54 11.19 0.27 25.52
C PRO A 54 9.86 1.03 25.61
N SER A 55 9.47 1.76 24.57
CA SER A 55 8.19 2.45 24.51
C SER A 55 7.63 2.53 23.08
N PRO A 56 6.30 2.64 22.92
CA PRO A 56 5.66 2.86 21.62
C PRO A 56 6.23 4.05 20.85
N ALA A 57 6.34 5.20 21.52
CA ALA A 57 6.78 6.44 20.89
C ALA A 57 8.26 6.38 20.49
N ALA A 58 9.10 5.67 21.26
CA ALA A 58 10.49 5.43 20.89
C ALA A 58 10.61 4.50 19.67
N ALA A 59 9.76 3.47 19.57
CA ALA A 59 9.70 2.61 18.40
C ALA A 59 9.37 3.42 17.15
N VAL A 60 8.32 4.25 17.22
CA VAL A 60 7.87 5.08 16.09
C VAL A 60 8.91 6.12 15.71
N ARG A 61 9.50 6.82 16.69
CA ARG A 61 10.52 7.84 16.42
C ARG A 61 11.77 7.26 15.77
N SER A 62 12.31 6.16 16.32
CA SER A 62 13.51 5.51 15.77
C SER A 62 13.26 4.94 14.37
N PHE A 63 12.11 4.29 14.16
CA PHE A 63 11.67 3.84 12.85
C PHE A 63 11.59 4.98 11.84
N THR A 64 10.89 6.07 12.20
CA THR A 64 10.67 7.20 11.29
C THR A 64 11.98 7.89 10.93
N THR A 65 12.86 8.12 11.90
CA THR A 65 14.17 8.73 11.64
C THR A 65 14.96 7.91 10.63
N ALA A 66 14.95 6.58 10.72
CA ALA A 66 15.64 5.72 9.76
C ALA A 66 14.89 5.63 8.40
N TYR A 67 13.57 5.79 8.39
CA TYR A 67 12.76 5.74 7.16
C TYR A 67 12.96 6.97 6.26
N ILE A 68 13.11 8.16 6.84
CA ILE A 68 13.14 9.42 6.07
C ILE A 68 14.55 9.86 5.66
N ASN A 69 15.60 9.25 6.20
CA ASN A 69 16.98 9.65 5.95
C ASN A 69 17.72 8.56 5.15
N TRP A 70 17.90 8.78 3.84
CA TRP A 70 18.52 7.82 2.93
C TRP A 70 19.11 8.52 1.70
N THR A 71 20.00 7.83 1.00
CA THR A 71 20.47 8.21 -0.34
C THR A 71 20.10 7.15 -1.36
N ALA A 72 20.25 7.46 -2.65
CA ALA A 72 20.00 6.52 -3.72
C ALA A 72 20.73 5.19 -3.50
N ASP A 73 21.97 5.25 -3.03
CA ASP A 73 22.79 4.06 -2.77
C ASP A 73 22.30 3.23 -1.57
N THR A 74 21.70 3.87 -0.56
CA THR A 74 21.38 3.20 0.72
C THR A 74 19.92 2.78 0.85
N VAL A 75 18.99 3.46 0.20
CA VAL A 75 17.55 3.36 0.45
C VAL A 75 17.02 1.93 0.39
N ALA A 76 17.45 1.11 -0.56
CA ALA A 76 17.00 -0.29 -0.65
C ALA A 76 17.54 -1.15 0.51
N ALA A 77 18.77 -0.90 0.98
CA ALA A 77 19.32 -1.57 2.14
C ALA A 77 18.65 -1.09 3.44
N ASP A 78 18.41 0.22 3.57
CA ASP A 78 17.74 0.84 4.71
C ASP A 78 16.30 0.31 4.87
N MET A 79 15.55 0.20 3.77
CA MET A 79 14.21 -0.40 3.77
C MET A 79 14.22 -1.87 4.19
N ARG A 80 15.21 -2.68 3.76
CA ARG A 80 15.35 -4.07 4.23
C ARG A 80 15.67 -4.14 5.72
N ALA A 81 16.55 -3.26 6.20
CA ALA A 81 16.87 -3.18 7.63
C ALA A 81 15.63 -2.80 8.45
N LEU A 82 14.85 -1.80 8.00
CA LEU A 82 13.58 -1.42 8.63
C LEU A 82 12.56 -2.56 8.61
N ALA A 83 12.47 -3.33 7.52
CA ALA A 83 11.59 -4.49 7.44
C ALA A 83 11.96 -5.56 8.47
N GLY A 84 13.25 -5.79 8.73
CA GLY A 84 13.73 -6.69 9.77
C GLY A 84 13.36 -6.23 11.19
N ARG A 85 13.29 -4.92 11.42
CA ARG A 85 12.90 -4.30 12.71
C ARG A 85 11.39 -4.12 12.90
N SER A 86 10.62 -4.36 11.85
CA SER A 86 9.16 -4.21 11.82
C SER A 86 8.49 -5.56 11.73
N ILE A 87 7.18 -5.64 11.96
CA ILE A 87 6.38 -6.84 11.71
C ILE A 87 5.13 -6.50 10.90
N GLY A 88 4.35 -7.50 10.51
CA GLY A 88 3.02 -7.32 9.92
C GLY A 88 3.04 -6.46 8.66
N GLN A 89 2.06 -5.55 8.55
CA GLN A 89 1.91 -4.72 7.35
C GLN A 89 3.13 -3.84 7.09
N ALA A 90 3.75 -3.27 8.13
CA ALA A 90 4.95 -2.45 7.98
C ALA A 90 6.10 -3.24 7.34
N ARG A 91 6.33 -4.48 7.80
CA ARG A 91 7.36 -5.36 7.22
C ARG A 91 7.08 -5.64 5.75
N SER A 92 5.87 -6.07 5.41
CA SER A 92 5.53 -6.43 4.03
C SER A 92 5.66 -5.22 3.09
N ALA A 93 5.20 -4.04 3.51
CA ALA A 93 5.31 -2.82 2.73
C ALA A 93 6.77 -2.42 2.49
N LEU A 94 7.63 -2.50 3.51
CA LEU A 94 9.05 -2.18 3.39
C LEU A 94 9.83 -3.18 2.54
N GLN A 95 9.48 -4.47 2.59
CA GLN A 95 10.09 -5.47 1.70
C GLN A 95 9.74 -5.20 0.24
N LEU A 96 8.48 -4.86 -0.03
CA LEU A 96 8.03 -4.48 -1.37
C LEU A 96 8.74 -3.21 -1.85
N ALA A 97 8.76 -2.17 -1.01
CA ALA A 97 9.44 -0.92 -1.32
C ALA A 97 10.93 -1.13 -1.59
N ALA A 98 11.62 -1.93 -0.76
CA ALA A 98 13.03 -2.26 -0.98
C ALA A 98 13.28 -2.94 -2.33
N ALA A 99 12.38 -3.83 -2.76
CA ALA A 99 12.48 -4.49 -4.05
C ALA A 99 12.25 -3.53 -5.22
N GLN A 100 11.25 -2.65 -5.11
CA GLN A 100 10.93 -1.64 -6.12
C GLN A 100 12.08 -0.65 -6.27
N THR A 101 12.56 -0.08 -5.16
CA THR A 101 13.62 0.92 -5.17
C THR A 101 14.97 0.36 -5.61
N ALA A 102 15.27 -0.91 -5.33
CA ALA A 102 16.49 -1.54 -5.82
C ALA A 102 16.58 -1.60 -7.35
N SER A 103 15.46 -1.47 -8.06
CA SER A 103 15.39 -1.46 -9.52
C SER A 103 15.01 -0.09 -10.11
N ASP A 104 14.93 0.95 -9.28
CA ASP A 104 14.56 2.29 -9.72
C ASP A 104 15.77 3.02 -10.30
N TYR A 105 15.89 2.96 -11.63
CA TYR A 105 16.98 3.59 -12.37
C TYR A 105 16.98 5.12 -12.25
N GLU A 106 15.80 5.77 -12.22
CA GLU A 106 15.72 7.23 -12.17
C GLU A 106 16.20 7.75 -10.83
N LEU A 107 15.85 7.06 -9.75
CA LEU A 107 16.32 7.36 -8.40
C LEU A 107 17.86 7.29 -8.31
N GLN A 108 18.47 6.26 -8.92
CA GLN A 108 19.93 6.10 -8.97
C GLN A 108 20.61 7.14 -9.85
N GLN A 109 20.16 7.29 -11.09
CA GLN A 109 20.75 8.25 -12.02
C GLN A 109 20.64 9.68 -11.52
N GLY A 110 19.51 10.02 -10.89
CA GLY A 110 19.29 11.34 -10.31
C GLY A 110 20.18 11.64 -9.11
N GLY A 111 20.77 10.62 -8.48
CA GLY A 111 21.43 10.75 -7.20
C GLY A 111 20.46 11.29 -6.14
N ILE A 112 19.24 10.75 -6.11
CA ILE A 112 18.18 11.25 -5.26
C ILE A 112 18.48 10.88 -3.80
N SER A 113 18.23 11.81 -2.89
CA SER A 113 18.35 11.59 -1.45
C SER A 113 17.23 12.29 -0.72
N ASN A 114 16.89 11.76 0.45
CA ASN A 114 15.95 12.39 1.36
C ASN A 114 16.60 12.53 2.74
N SER A 115 16.33 13.67 3.37
CA SER A 115 16.79 13.94 4.73
C SER A 115 15.73 14.71 5.48
N GLY A 116 15.65 14.53 6.79
CA GLY A 116 14.61 15.19 7.56
C GLY A 116 14.68 14.93 9.04
N ARG A 117 13.71 15.50 9.74
CA ARG A 117 13.55 15.34 11.19
C ARG A 117 12.13 15.00 11.57
N VAL A 118 12.00 14.24 12.65
CA VAL A 118 10.72 13.91 13.28
C VAL A 118 10.34 15.03 14.23
N GLU A 119 9.34 15.80 13.84
CA GLU A 119 8.87 16.98 14.57
C GLU A 119 7.87 16.57 15.64
N VAL A 120 6.96 15.64 15.30
CA VAL A 120 5.92 15.16 16.23
C VAL A 120 5.81 13.64 16.15
N VAL A 121 5.64 13.02 17.32
CA VAL A 121 5.10 11.67 17.49
C VAL A 121 4.07 11.76 18.59
N ALA A 122 2.79 11.58 18.26
CA ALA A 122 1.69 11.73 19.20
C ALA A 122 0.72 10.55 19.08
N PRO A 123 0.23 9.98 20.19
CA PRO A 123 -0.77 8.92 20.13
C PRO A 123 -2.07 9.44 19.51
N LEU A 124 -2.71 8.63 18.68
CA LEU A 124 -3.99 8.96 18.08
C LEU A 124 -5.12 8.60 19.07
N PRO A 125 -5.89 9.57 19.61
CA PRO A 125 -6.81 9.30 20.72
C PRO A 125 -7.91 8.28 20.40
N SER A 126 -8.33 8.21 19.13
CA SER A 126 -9.38 7.32 18.65
C SER A 126 -8.90 5.89 18.37
N ALA A 127 -7.59 5.62 18.35
CA ALA A 127 -7.04 4.33 17.96
C ALA A 127 -5.84 3.93 18.83
N ARG A 128 -6.05 2.93 19.70
CA ARG A 128 -4.98 2.40 20.55
C ARG A 128 -3.83 1.84 19.71
N GLY A 129 -2.60 2.10 20.14
CA GLY A 129 -1.40 1.64 19.45
C GLY A 129 -1.11 2.38 18.13
N GLN A 130 -1.90 3.39 17.78
CA GLN A 130 -1.62 4.24 16.63
C GLN A 130 -1.02 5.58 17.05
N TYR A 131 -0.10 6.08 16.22
CA TYR A 131 0.62 7.32 16.42
C TYR A 131 0.58 8.14 15.13
N VAL A 132 0.24 9.42 15.27
CA VAL A 132 0.49 10.41 14.24
C VAL A 132 1.96 10.81 14.31
N VAL A 133 2.59 10.79 13.16
CA VAL A 133 3.96 11.21 12.97
C VAL A 133 3.96 12.40 12.02
N VAL A 134 4.62 13.47 12.43
CA VAL A 134 4.85 14.63 11.56
C VAL A 134 6.35 14.79 11.37
N THR A 135 6.75 14.87 10.12
CA THR A 135 8.14 15.05 9.73
C THR A 135 8.29 16.32 8.89
N ARG A 136 9.51 16.86 8.91
CA ARG A 136 9.91 17.91 7.98
C ARG A 136 11.10 17.42 7.18
N GLU A 137 10.91 17.25 5.89
CA GLU A 137 11.80 16.50 5.00
C GLU A 137 12.23 17.36 3.81
N SER A 138 13.41 17.07 3.28
CA SER A 138 14.01 17.73 2.12
C SER A 138 14.54 16.66 1.18
N THR A 139 14.06 16.69 -0.05
CA THR A 139 14.55 15.85 -1.13
C THR A 139 15.55 16.64 -1.98
N ALA A 140 16.66 16.00 -2.34
CA ALA A 140 17.70 16.58 -3.18
C ALA A 140 18.11 15.60 -4.29
N ALA A 141 18.69 16.15 -5.37
CA ALA A 141 19.34 15.39 -6.43
C ALA A 141 20.77 15.90 -6.61
N THR A 142 21.76 15.01 -6.70
CA THR A 142 23.16 15.40 -6.95
C THR A 142 23.51 15.46 -8.43
N ASN A 143 22.79 14.72 -9.28
CA ASN A 143 23.15 14.56 -10.70
C ASN A 143 22.18 15.31 -11.63
N THR A 144 21.12 15.92 -11.09
CA THR A 144 20.13 16.69 -11.83
C THR A 144 19.69 17.92 -11.04
N THR A 145 18.93 18.81 -11.66
CA THR A 145 18.34 20.00 -11.01
C THR A 145 16.88 19.80 -10.59
N ALA A 146 16.35 18.57 -10.64
CA ALA A 146 14.92 18.27 -10.45
C ALA A 146 14.34 18.78 -9.11
N TYR A 147 15.19 18.96 -8.09
CA TYR A 147 14.80 19.45 -6.76
C TYR A 147 15.51 20.75 -6.35
N ALA A 148 16.18 21.44 -7.29
CA ALA A 148 16.92 22.65 -6.99
C ALA A 148 15.99 23.77 -6.50
N GLY A 149 16.33 24.37 -5.35
CA GLY A 149 15.52 25.44 -4.74
C GLY A 149 14.25 24.96 -4.03
N LEU A 150 13.97 23.65 -4.01
CA LEU A 150 12.84 23.10 -3.27
C LEU A 150 13.06 23.29 -1.76
N ARG A 151 12.04 23.82 -1.08
CA ARG A 151 12.05 23.98 0.37
C ARG A 151 11.65 22.68 1.06
N PRO A 152 12.11 22.44 2.30
CA PRO A 152 11.64 21.30 3.07
C PRO A 152 10.11 21.31 3.24
N ALA A 153 9.49 20.17 2.98
CA ALA A 153 8.06 19.95 3.05
C ALA A 153 7.65 19.23 4.35
N TRP A 154 6.39 19.40 4.73
CA TRP A 154 5.79 18.70 5.87
C TRP A 154 5.12 17.43 5.38
N HIS A 155 5.36 16.32 6.07
CA HIS A 155 4.69 15.05 5.80
C HIS A 155 4.04 14.51 7.06
N VAL A 156 2.95 13.78 6.88
CA VAL A 156 2.21 13.12 7.94
C VAL A 156 2.15 11.64 7.65
N ALA A 157 2.35 10.82 8.67
CA ALA A 157 2.14 9.38 8.60
C ALA A 157 1.39 8.89 9.83
N ILE A 158 0.69 7.78 9.68
CA ILE A 158 0.12 7.01 10.79
C ILE A 158 0.96 5.75 10.95
N ALA A 159 1.55 5.59 12.13
CA ALA A 159 2.24 4.39 12.54
C ALA A 159 1.35 3.57 13.47
N THR A 160 1.35 2.25 13.29
CA THR A 160 0.76 1.30 14.25
C THR A 160 1.90 0.54 14.92
N VAL A 161 1.82 0.38 16.24
CA VAL A 161 2.77 -0.41 17.02
C VAL A 161 2.12 -1.63 17.66
N SER A 162 2.92 -2.66 17.88
CA SER A 162 2.54 -3.84 18.64
C SER A 162 3.56 -4.09 19.75
N GLU A 163 3.05 -4.50 20.90
CA GLU A 163 3.87 -5.01 22.00
C GLU A 163 4.10 -6.51 21.76
N VAL A 164 5.36 -6.91 21.54
CA VAL A 164 5.73 -8.30 21.23
C VAL A 164 6.16 -9.08 22.47
N ALA A 165 6.53 -8.37 23.53
CA ALA A 165 6.76 -8.86 24.88
C ALA A 165 6.53 -7.69 25.85
N PRO A 166 6.32 -7.91 27.16
CA PRO A 166 6.08 -6.82 28.11
C PRO A 166 7.17 -5.73 28.04
N GLY A 167 6.77 -4.51 27.71
CA GLY A 167 7.66 -3.35 27.53
C GLY A 167 8.45 -3.31 26.22
N ALA A 168 8.24 -4.26 25.30
CA ALA A 168 9.00 -4.39 24.06
C ALA A 168 8.09 -4.10 22.85
N TRP A 169 8.31 -2.94 22.23
CA TRP A 169 7.46 -2.39 21.17
C TRP A 169 8.14 -2.40 19.81
N VAL A 170 7.36 -2.68 18.77
CA VAL A 170 7.78 -2.69 17.37
C VAL A 170 6.73 -2.02 16.48
N VAL A 171 7.14 -1.47 15.34
CA VAL A 171 6.19 -0.97 14.33
C VAL A 171 5.59 -2.14 13.57
N SER A 172 4.27 -2.22 13.55
CA SER A 172 3.49 -3.27 12.88
C SER A 172 2.67 -2.75 11.69
N GLY A 173 2.48 -1.44 11.59
CA GLY A 173 1.87 -0.79 10.44
C GLY A 173 2.47 0.59 10.16
N TRP A 174 2.55 0.95 8.88
CA TRP A 174 3.07 2.24 8.43
C TRP A 174 2.26 2.75 7.23
N GLN A 175 1.70 3.95 7.37
CA GLN A 175 0.85 4.57 6.36
C GLN A 175 1.14 6.07 6.21
N PRO A 176 1.98 6.46 5.24
CA PRO A 176 2.09 7.86 4.81
C PRO A 176 0.73 8.42 4.38
N GLN A 177 0.47 9.69 4.69
CA GLN A 177 -0.74 10.41 4.32
C GLN A 177 -0.44 11.36 3.15
N SER A 178 -1.37 11.47 2.20
CA SER A 178 -1.29 12.29 0.99
C SER A 178 -2.04 13.60 1.13
#